data_AF-A0AAU2D5W4-F1
#
_entry.id   AF-A0AAU2D5W4-F1
#
_cell.length_a   1.000
_cell.length_b   1.000
_cell.length_c   1.000
_cell.angle_alpha   90.00
_cell.angle_beta   90.00
_cell.angle_gamma   90.00
#
_symmetry.space_group_name_H-M   'P 1'
#
loop_
_entity.id
_entity.type
_entity.pdbx_description
1 polymer ?
#
loop_
_entity_poly.entity_id
_entity_poly.type
_entity_poly.pdbx_seq_one_letter_code
_entity_poly.pdbx_strand_id
1 'polypeptide(L)'
;MGSLDIVTDPAHGGRWTSLRAGGREWLWRREGVGRKHVSPGDAFVDAGGLEECVPTVRGAPDHGDAWSRAWRSDGDGSGGGTESVDCERFSLTRTVQDGARVDYVLAADPGFRFVWAAHALLDLSERASVQLPDGAGTRLYPSANGPWVKGSWPAPQGPRLDCFGPDDGTAVGAVVDASRACVHDDEDRLSFALEADGQPLSIALWRNLGGFPATGPYRSTGVEPMLGRVFDLAEAGPGDAAQVTASGEVHWRLTVTADCNCR
;
A
#
# COMPACT_ATOMS: atom_id res chain seq x y z
N MET A 1 -7.83 0.11 25.67
CA MET A 1 -7.56 0.36 24.24
C MET A 1 -6.09 0.13 24.03
N GLY A 2 -5.71 -0.86 23.21
CA GLY A 2 -4.30 -1.17 22.96
C GLY A 2 -3.63 0.01 22.25
N SER A 3 -2.40 0.34 22.64
CA SER A 3 -1.61 1.37 21.96
C SER A 3 -1.40 0.97 20.51
N LEU A 4 -1.49 1.94 19.60
CA LEU A 4 -1.10 1.78 18.21
C LEU A 4 0.36 2.25 18.09
N ASP A 5 1.22 1.42 17.48
CA ASP A 5 2.65 1.67 17.33
C ASP A 5 3.12 1.37 15.90
N ILE A 6 3.95 2.25 15.35
CA ILE A 6 4.56 2.13 14.01
C ILE A 6 6.08 2.20 14.18
N VAL A 7 6.79 1.25 13.56
CA VAL A 7 8.26 1.28 13.49
C VAL A 7 8.69 1.31 12.03
N THR A 8 9.51 2.30 11.67
CA THR A 8 10.04 2.52 10.32
C THR A 8 11.52 2.16 10.21
N ASP A 9 11.99 1.90 9.00
CA ASP A 9 13.40 1.73 8.66
C ASP A 9 13.82 2.75 7.60
N PRO A 10 14.18 3.99 8.00
CA PRO A 10 14.63 5.02 7.08
C PRO A 10 15.84 4.60 6.26
N ALA A 11 16.75 3.80 6.81
CA ALA A 11 17.98 3.41 6.11
C ALA A 11 17.71 2.52 4.89
N HIS A 12 16.56 1.83 4.84
CA HIS A 12 16.25 0.85 3.79
C HIS A 12 14.85 1.06 3.19
N GLY A 13 14.62 2.24 2.63
CA GLY A 13 13.40 2.55 1.88
C GLY A 13 12.32 3.30 2.65
N GLY A 14 12.57 3.65 3.92
CA GLY A 14 11.52 4.17 4.78
C GLY A 14 10.46 3.11 5.10
N ARG A 15 10.68 1.82 4.82
CA ARG A 15 9.70 0.77 5.04
C ARG A 15 9.13 0.77 6.46
N TRP A 16 7.83 0.57 6.63
CA TRP A 16 7.30 0.25 7.96
C TRP A 16 7.59 -1.21 8.22
N THR A 17 8.43 -1.43 9.22
CA THR A 17 8.77 -2.78 9.65
C THR A 17 7.69 -3.31 10.57
N SER A 18 7.10 -2.51 11.46
CA SER A 18 6.04 -2.93 12.41
C SER A 18 4.81 -2.02 12.34
N LEU A 19 3.64 -2.62 12.45
CA LEU A 19 2.37 -1.96 12.76
C LEU A 19 1.67 -2.78 13.83
N ARG A 20 1.76 -2.34 15.08
CA ARG A 20 1.05 -2.97 16.19
C ARG A 20 -0.22 -2.20 16.49
N ALA A 21 -1.35 -2.90 16.49
CA ALA A 21 -2.66 -2.32 16.79
C ALA A 21 -3.53 -3.42 17.40
N GLY A 22 -4.38 -3.08 18.38
CA GLY A 22 -5.25 -4.08 19.03
C GLY A 22 -4.50 -5.17 19.82
N GLY A 23 -3.20 -5.00 20.08
CA GLY A 23 -2.38 -5.98 20.81
C GLY A 23 -1.66 -7.01 19.93
N ARG A 24 -1.81 -6.96 18.61
CA ARG A 24 -1.08 -7.82 17.66
C ARG A 24 -0.19 -7.03 16.71
N GLU A 25 0.78 -7.72 16.14
CA GLU A 25 1.48 -7.28 14.92
C GLU A 25 0.58 -7.57 13.72
N TRP A 26 0.47 -6.60 12.80
CA TRP A 26 -0.33 -6.73 11.59
C TRP A 26 0.51 -6.96 10.35
N LEU A 27 1.78 -6.55 10.32
CA LEU A 27 2.58 -6.66 9.12
C LEU A 27 3.18 -8.04 8.97
N TRP A 28 2.91 -8.65 7.82
CA TRP A 28 3.60 -9.86 7.38
C TRP A 28 5.05 -9.55 7.05
N ARG A 29 5.95 -10.50 7.31
CA ARG A 29 7.38 -10.34 7.05
C ARG A 29 7.95 -11.64 6.50
N ARG A 30 8.99 -11.49 5.68
CA ARG A 30 9.89 -12.57 5.28
C ARG A 30 11.32 -12.10 5.23
N GLU A 31 12.25 -13.02 5.08
CA GLU A 31 13.65 -12.67 4.80
C GLU A 31 13.75 -11.98 3.43
N GLY A 32 14.02 -10.67 3.45
CA GLY A 32 14.31 -9.85 2.27
C GLY A 32 15.78 -9.95 1.88
N VAL A 33 16.20 -11.12 1.38
CA VAL A 33 17.59 -11.38 1.01
C VAL A 33 18.08 -10.33 0.01
N GLY A 34 19.21 -9.68 0.32
CA GLY A 34 19.80 -8.64 -0.53
C GLY A 34 19.24 -7.23 -0.31
N ARG A 35 18.13 -7.07 0.45
CA ARG A 35 17.47 -5.77 0.64
C ARG A 35 18.39 -4.65 1.13
N LYS A 36 19.34 -4.96 2.01
CA LYS A 36 20.25 -3.95 2.58
C LYS A 36 21.21 -3.32 1.55
N HIS A 37 21.28 -3.87 0.35
CA HIS A 37 22.22 -3.46 -0.70
C HIS A 37 21.50 -3.00 -1.97
N VAL A 38 20.17 -2.83 -1.94
CA VAL A 38 19.41 -2.37 -3.11
C VAL A 38 19.75 -0.91 -3.43
N SER A 39 19.70 -0.59 -4.70
CA SER A 39 19.84 0.76 -5.25
C SER A 39 18.64 1.09 -6.14
N PRO A 40 18.39 2.39 -6.41
CA PRO A 40 17.37 2.79 -7.38
C PRO A 40 17.54 2.10 -8.72
N GLY A 41 16.45 1.53 -9.25
CA GLY A 41 16.45 0.76 -10.50
C GLY A 41 16.59 -0.75 -10.32
N ASP A 42 16.99 -1.25 -9.14
CA ASP A 42 17.05 -2.68 -8.87
C ASP A 42 15.66 -3.32 -8.86
N ALA A 43 15.63 -4.64 -9.06
CA ALA A 43 14.40 -5.42 -8.93
C ALA A 43 13.86 -5.35 -7.50
N PHE A 44 12.54 -5.25 -7.36
CA PHE A 44 11.88 -5.18 -6.06
C PHE A 44 12.20 -6.40 -5.18
N VAL A 45 12.59 -6.14 -3.93
CA VAL A 45 12.88 -7.17 -2.93
C VAL A 45 11.77 -7.18 -1.89
N ASP A 46 10.81 -8.09 -2.07
CA ASP A 46 9.71 -8.28 -1.13
C ASP A 46 10.21 -8.84 0.20
N ALA A 47 10.16 -7.99 1.23
CA ALA A 47 10.50 -8.33 2.61
C ALA A 47 9.26 -8.34 3.52
N GLY A 48 8.05 -8.15 2.97
CA GLY A 48 6.84 -7.83 3.71
C GLY A 48 6.81 -6.38 4.21
N GLY A 49 6.03 -6.09 5.26
CA GLY A 49 5.92 -4.74 5.83
C GLY A 49 4.99 -3.83 5.00
N LEU A 50 5.17 -2.52 5.18
CA LEU A 50 4.54 -1.50 4.34
C LEU A 50 5.63 -0.72 3.59
N GLU A 51 5.53 -0.71 2.27
CA GLU A 51 6.39 0.11 1.40
C GLU A 51 5.59 1.28 0.83
N GLU A 52 6.22 2.45 0.70
CA GLU A 52 5.68 3.54 -0.11
C GLU A 52 6.09 3.36 -1.58
N CYS A 53 5.18 2.83 -2.39
CA CYS A 53 5.36 2.69 -3.83
C CYS A 53 5.03 4.01 -4.52
N VAL A 54 6.04 4.67 -5.11
CA VAL A 54 5.88 5.96 -5.82
C VAL A 54 7.06 6.16 -6.79
N PRO A 55 6.83 6.59 -8.05
CA PRO A 55 5.59 7.14 -8.61
C PRO A 55 4.67 6.09 -9.25
N THR A 56 4.91 4.80 -9.01
CA THR A 56 4.10 3.70 -9.55
C THR A 56 4.19 2.48 -8.62
N VAL A 57 3.20 1.58 -8.68
CA VAL A 57 3.25 0.28 -7.98
C VAL A 57 3.87 -0.78 -8.87
N ARG A 58 3.44 -0.84 -10.13
CA ARG A 58 4.02 -1.69 -11.18
C ARG A 58 4.71 -0.81 -12.22
N GLY A 59 5.81 -1.27 -12.78
CA GLY A 59 6.48 -0.58 -13.88
C GLY A 59 7.98 -0.84 -13.90
N ALA A 60 8.71 0.08 -14.52
CA ALA A 60 10.17 0.09 -14.50
C ALA A 60 10.65 1.46 -13.96
N PRO A 61 11.20 1.52 -12.73
CA PRO A 61 11.39 0.40 -11.79
C PRO A 61 10.09 -0.08 -11.15
N ASP A 62 10.08 -1.36 -10.77
CA ASP A 62 8.98 -1.99 -10.04
C ASP A 62 8.88 -1.38 -8.64
N HIS A 63 7.65 -1.09 -8.19
CA HIS A 63 7.35 -0.38 -6.92
C HIS A 63 7.93 1.05 -6.84
N GLY A 64 8.39 1.60 -7.96
CA GLY A 64 8.87 2.97 -8.06
C GLY A 64 10.24 3.17 -7.40
N ASP A 65 10.46 4.39 -6.93
CA ASP A 65 11.79 4.93 -6.68
C ASP A 65 12.11 5.08 -5.18
N ALA A 66 11.09 5.26 -4.33
CA ALA A 66 11.29 5.59 -2.92
C ALA A 66 11.75 4.39 -2.06
N TRP A 67 11.27 3.18 -2.37
CA TRP A 67 11.51 1.96 -1.56
C TRP A 67 12.98 1.51 -1.51
N SER A 68 13.77 1.91 -2.51
CA SER A 68 15.18 1.50 -2.66
C SER A 68 16.16 2.57 -2.19
N ARG A 69 15.67 3.66 -1.59
CA ARG A 69 16.47 4.80 -1.14
C ARG A 69 16.50 4.89 0.38
N ALA A 70 17.60 5.40 0.93
CA ALA A 70 17.62 5.83 2.31
C ALA A 70 16.83 7.14 2.47
N TRP A 71 16.00 7.20 3.50
CA TRP A 71 15.24 8.37 3.91
C TRP A 71 16.01 9.10 5.01
N ARG A 72 15.92 10.43 4.99
CA ARG A 72 16.35 11.27 6.11
C ARG A 72 15.27 11.22 7.19
N SER A 73 15.68 11.16 8.45
CA SER A 73 14.78 11.26 9.59
C SER A 73 15.25 12.39 10.50
N ASP A 74 14.31 13.25 10.91
CA ASP A 74 14.58 14.31 11.87
C ASP A 74 14.38 13.84 13.34
N GLY A 75 14.04 12.55 13.54
CA GLY A 75 13.81 11.91 14.84
C GLY A 75 14.84 10.84 15.22
N ASP A 76 14.73 10.30 16.44
CA ASP A 76 15.66 9.30 17.00
C ASP A 76 15.32 7.84 16.64
N GLY A 77 14.32 7.62 15.78
CA GLY A 77 13.88 6.30 15.33
C GLY A 77 12.82 5.63 16.22
N SER A 78 12.29 6.31 17.25
CA SER A 78 11.25 5.77 18.12
C SER A 78 9.88 6.45 17.92
N GLY A 79 9.00 5.80 17.14
CA GLY A 79 7.54 5.94 17.24
C GLY A 79 6.90 7.30 16.87
N GLY A 80 7.60 8.18 16.16
CA GLY A 80 7.06 9.44 15.65
C GLY A 80 8.11 10.30 14.96
N GLY A 81 7.67 11.26 14.15
CA GLY A 81 8.56 12.24 13.51
C GLY A 81 8.40 12.35 12.00
N THR A 82 9.26 13.19 11.42
CA THR A 82 9.25 13.52 10.00
C THR A 82 10.39 12.80 9.30
N GLU A 83 10.04 12.12 8.20
CA GLU A 83 10.99 11.40 7.36
C GLU A 83 10.79 11.82 5.90
N SER A 84 11.88 11.97 5.16
CA SER A 84 11.85 12.44 3.77
C SER A 84 12.82 11.69 2.86
N VAL A 85 12.45 11.58 1.60
CA VAL A 85 13.31 11.06 0.53
C VAL A 85 13.25 12.01 -0.66
N ASP A 86 14.43 12.30 -1.20
CA ASP A 86 14.57 13.03 -2.46
C ASP A 86 14.81 12.02 -3.59
N CYS A 87 13.89 12.00 -4.55
CA CYS A 87 14.01 11.25 -5.80
C CYS A 87 14.38 12.22 -6.93
N GLU A 88 14.67 11.69 -8.13
CA GLU A 88 15.10 12.53 -9.25
C GLU A 88 14.05 13.57 -9.67
N ARG A 89 12.76 13.20 -9.59
CA ARG A 89 11.65 14.01 -10.11
C ARG A 89 10.67 14.53 -9.07
N PHE A 90 10.82 14.11 -7.81
CA PHE A 90 9.94 14.50 -6.71
C PHE A 90 10.66 14.29 -5.39
N SER A 91 10.18 14.95 -4.34
CA SER A 91 10.47 14.56 -2.96
C SER A 91 9.19 14.05 -2.29
N LEU A 92 9.33 13.07 -1.42
CA LEU A 92 8.25 12.58 -0.57
C LEU A 92 8.63 12.82 0.88
N THR A 93 7.73 13.44 1.63
CA THR A 93 7.85 13.60 3.08
C THR A 93 6.66 12.94 3.74
N ARG A 94 6.89 12.23 4.85
CA ARG A 94 5.83 11.75 5.75
C ARG A 94 6.09 12.22 7.16
N THR A 95 5.02 12.49 7.89
CA THR A 95 5.04 12.79 9.33
C THR A 95 4.16 11.79 10.04
N VAL A 96 4.77 10.93 10.87
CA VAL A 96 4.05 9.97 11.71
C VAL A 96 3.70 10.65 13.03
N GLN A 97 2.40 10.75 13.31
CA GLN A 97 1.84 11.33 14.54
C GLN A 97 1.34 10.23 15.48
N ASP A 98 1.13 10.60 16.74
CA ASP A 98 0.50 9.73 17.74
C ASP A 98 -0.84 9.15 17.24
N GLY A 99 -1.04 7.85 17.44
CA GLY A 99 -2.27 7.15 17.03
C GLY A 99 -2.33 6.74 15.54
N ALA A 100 -1.16 6.58 14.89
CA ALA A 100 -1.00 6.18 13.47
C ALA A 100 -1.83 6.98 12.47
N ARG A 101 -1.81 8.28 12.67
CA ARG A 101 -2.05 9.22 11.61
C ARG A 101 -0.71 9.55 10.94
N VAL A 102 -0.67 9.40 9.62
CA VAL A 102 0.51 9.72 8.82
C VAL A 102 0.12 10.74 7.77
N ASP A 103 0.66 11.95 7.89
CA ASP A 103 0.48 13.04 6.95
C ASP A 103 1.61 13.00 5.92
N TYR A 104 1.29 13.05 4.64
CA TYR A 104 2.23 12.96 3.53
C TYR A 104 2.19 14.22 2.66
N VAL A 105 3.36 14.59 2.13
CA VAL A 105 3.52 15.64 1.13
C VAL A 105 4.43 15.14 0.02
N LEU A 106 3.97 15.21 -1.23
CA LEU A 106 4.81 15.05 -2.40
C LEU A 106 5.00 16.39 -3.08
N ALA A 107 6.25 16.80 -3.28
CA ALA A 107 6.62 18.00 -4.02
C ALA A 107 7.28 17.63 -5.36
N ALA A 108 6.82 18.25 -6.45
CA ALA A 108 7.38 18.08 -7.79
C ALA A 108 6.95 19.22 -8.71
N ASP A 109 7.40 19.20 -9.97
CA ASP A 109 6.93 20.16 -10.97
C ASP A 109 5.40 20.04 -11.19
N PRO A 110 4.67 21.17 -11.32
CA PRO A 110 3.25 21.15 -11.66
C PRO A 110 2.95 20.30 -12.88
N GLY A 111 1.91 19.48 -12.77
CA GLY A 111 1.53 18.53 -13.80
C GLY A 111 2.23 17.17 -13.72
N PHE A 112 3.22 16.99 -12.83
CA PHE A 112 3.81 15.68 -12.54
C PHE A 112 2.72 14.69 -12.12
N ARG A 113 2.66 13.55 -12.81
CA ARG A 113 1.69 12.49 -12.56
C ARG A 113 2.36 11.37 -11.77
N PHE A 114 1.63 10.81 -10.82
CA PHE A 114 2.10 9.69 -10.04
C PHE A 114 0.95 8.81 -9.57
N VAL A 115 1.30 7.57 -9.23
CA VAL A 115 0.55 6.68 -8.37
C VAL A 115 1.34 6.57 -7.07
N TRP A 116 0.64 6.60 -5.95
CA TRP A 116 1.20 6.29 -4.64
C TRP A 116 0.39 5.17 -4.01
N ALA A 117 1.06 4.17 -3.43
CA ALA A 117 0.41 3.18 -2.59
C ALA A 117 1.20 2.98 -1.30
N ALA A 118 0.49 2.91 -0.18
CA ALA A 118 0.97 2.28 1.04
C ALA A 118 0.81 0.77 0.88
N HIS A 119 1.81 0.11 0.27
CA HIS A 119 1.80 -1.31 -0.07
C HIS A 119 2.00 -2.18 1.19
N ALA A 120 0.94 -2.27 2.01
CA ALA A 120 0.92 -2.92 3.31
C ALA A 120 0.60 -4.41 3.20
N LEU A 121 1.63 -5.25 3.33
CA LEU A 121 1.48 -6.70 3.39
C LEU A 121 1.15 -7.13 4.82
N LEU A 122 -0.05 -7.71 4.99
CA LEU A 122 -0.64 -8.05 6.28
C LEU A 122 -0.50 -9.54 6.60
N ASP A 123 -0.24 -9.85 7.86
CA ASP A 123 -0.20 -11.20 8.40
C ASP A 123 -1.62 -11.63 8.78
N LEU A 124 -2.32 -12.25 7.84
CA LEU A 124 -3.74 -12.57 7.94
C LEU A 124 -3.99 -14.08 7.92
N SER A 125 -4.92 -14.52 8.78
CA SER A 125 -5.37 -15.91 8.78
C SER A 125 -6.22 -16.26 7.55
N GLU A 126 -6.53 -17.55 7.37
CA GLU A 126 -7.49 -18.02 6.37
C GLU A 126 -8.92 -17.52 6.61
N ARG A 127 -9.24 -17.10 7.84
CA ARG A 127 -10.57 -16.59 8.22
C ARG A 127 -10.70 -15.08 8.00
N ALA A 128 -9.60 -14.41 7.63
CA ALA A 128 -9.61 -12.98 7.45
C ALA A 128 -10.47 -12.56 6.25
N SER A 129 -11.03 -11.36 6.36
CA SER A 129 -11.81 -10.71 5.31
C SER A 129 -11.55 -9.20 5.27
N VAL A 130 -11.88 -8.58 4.14
CA VAL A 130 -11.74 -7.12 3.94
C VAL A 130 -13.08 -6.52 3.55
N GLN A 131 -13.54 -5.55 4.33
CA GLN A 131 -14.75 -4.80 4.02
C GLN A 131 -14.39 -3.53 3.25
N LEU A 132 -14.93 -3.43 2.03
CA LEU A 132 -14.95 -2.25 1.18
C LEU A 132 -16.40 -2.03 0.71
N PRO A 133 -16.77 -0.86 0.15
CA PRO A 133 -18.14 -0.63 -0.28
C PRO A 133 -18.60 -1.64 -1.34
N ASP A 134 -19.71 -2.34 -1.05
CA ASP A 134 -20.33 -3.27 -1.99
C ASP A 134 -20.70 -2.57 -3.30
N GLY A 135 -20.41 -3.22 -4.42
CA GLY A 135 -20.66 -2.68 -5.76
C GLY A 135 -19.68 -1.60 -6.21
N ALA A 136 -18.66 -1.25 -5.39
CA ALA A 136 -17.62 -0.30 -5.79
C ALA A 136 -16.96 -0.72 -7.12
N GLY A 137 -16.65 0.26 -7.96
CA GLY A 137 -15.93 0.05 -9.21
C GLY A 137 -14.59 -0.65 -8.92
N THR A 138 -14.30 -1.72 -9.64
CA THR A 138 -13.08 -2.51 -9.41
C THR A 138 -12.37 -2.78 -10.72
N ARG A 139 -11.05 -2.59 -10.72
CA ARG A 139 -10.14 -3.08 -11.77
C ARG A 139 -9.43 -4.31 -11.24
N LEU A 140 -9.82 -5.48 -11.73
CA LEU A 140 -9.21 -6.76 -11.38
C LEU A 140 -8.02 -7.03 -12.30
N TYR A 141 -6.88 -7.37 -11.73
CA TYR A 141 -5.70 -7.90 -12.39
C TYR A 141 -5.66 -9.42 -12.15
N PRO A 142 -6.13 -10.26 -13.11
CA PRO A 142 -6.30 -11.70 -12.90
C PRO A 142 -4.98 -12.47 -12.77
N SER A 143 -3.86 -11.82 -13.06
CA SER A 143 -2.50 -12.33 -12.82
C SER A 143 -1.58 -11.18 -12.48
N ALA A 144 -0.49 -11.48 -11.76
CA ALA A 144 0.49 -10.47 -11.30
C ALA A 144 1.00 -9.53 -12.42
N ASN A 145 1.21 -10.08 -13.62
CA ASN A 145 1.79 -9.35 -14.76
C ASN A 145 0.79 -9.10 -15.89
N GLY A 146 -0.49 -9.38 -15.67
CA GLY A 146 -1.53 -9.28 -16.70
C GLY A 146 -2.17 -7.90 -16.84
N PRO A 147 -2.96 -7.68 -17.90
CA PRO A 147 -3.86 -6.54 -18.00
C PRO A 147 -5.00 -6.67 -16.99
N TRP A 148 -5.64 -5.54 -16.66
CA TRP A 148 -6.82 -5.54 -15.81
C TRP A 148 -8.12 -5.66 -16.62
N VAL A 149 -9.18 -6.11 -15.94
CA VAL A 149 -10.56 -6.14 -16.42
C VAL A 149 -11.47 -5.41 -15.43
N LYS A 150 -12.54 -4.79 -15.92
CA LYS A 150 -13.49 -4.06 -15.08
C LYS A 150 -14.50 -5.02 -14.45
N GLY A 151 -14.87 -4.74 -13.20
CA GLY A 151 -15.95 -5.42 -12.49
C GLY A 151 -16.44 -4.60 -11.30
N SER A 152 -17.08 -5.28 -10.35
CA SER A 152 -17.62 -4.68 -9.14
C SER A 152 -17.22 -5.49 -7.91
N TRP A 153 -16.88 -4.79 -6.83
CA TRP A 153 -16.53 -5.40 -5.56
C TRP A 153 -17.73 -6.13 -4.94
N PRO A 154 -17.55 -7.29 -4.27
CA PRO A 154 -16.29 -8.01 -4.03
C PRO A 154 -15.94 -9.09 -5.06
N ALA A 155 -16.76 -9.27 -6.09
CA ALA A 155 -16.67 -10.39 -7.01
C ALA A 155 -16.59 -9.93 -8.49
N PRO A 156 -15.54 -9.17 -8.87
CA PRO A 156 -15.49 -8.51 -10.18
C PRO A 156 -15.53 -9.46 -11.39
N GLN A 157 -15.22 -10.74 -11.21
CA GLN A 157 -15.33 -11.80 -12.21
C GLN A 157 -15.97 -13.10 -11.65
N GLY A 158 -16.74 -13.00 -10.56
CA GLY A 158 -17.44 -14.15 -9.95
C GLY A 158 -16.86 -14.61 -8.60
N PRO A 159 -15.57 -14.98 -8.49
CA PRO A 159 -14.95 -15.28 -7.20
C PRO A 159 -14.87 -14.05 -6.30
N ARG A 160 -15.18 -14.25 -5.02
CA ARG A 160 -15.02 -13.21 -3.98
C ARG A 160 -13.54 -12.99 -3.66
N LEU A 161 -13.11 -11.74 -3.67
CA LEU A 161 -11.73 -11.34 -3.35
C LEU A 161 -11.58 -10.86 -1.91
N ASP A 162 -12.68 -10.62 -1.23
CA ASP A 162 -12.75 -10.05 0.11
C ASP A 162 -12.66 -11.10 1.23
N CYS A 163 -12.57 -12.38 0.87
CA CYS A 163 -12.39 -13.52 1.78
C CYS A 163 -11.14 -14.29 1.35
N PHE A 164 -10.20 -14.55 2.27
CA PHE A 164 -8.91 -15.14 1.88
C PHE A 164 -8.97 -16.66 1.79
N GLY A 165 -9.38 -17.36 2.84
CA GLY A 165 -9.44 -18.83 2.85
C GLY A 165 -8.05 -19.50 2.79
N PRO A 166 -8.01 -20.84 2.60
CA PRO A 166 -6.77 -21.58 2.41
C PRO A 166 -6.01 -21.19 1.15
N ASP A 167 -4.75 -21.60 1.06
CA ASP A 167 -3.93 -21.42 -0.14
C ASP A 167 -4.58 -22.13 -1.34
N ASP A 168 -4.84 -21.39 -2.41
CA ASP A 168 -5.50 -21.88 -3.63
C ASP A 168 -4.61 -21.81 -4.88
N GLY A 169 -3.35 -21.42 -4.72
CA GLY A 169 -2.37 -21.30 -5.79
C GLY A 169 -2.57 -20.09 -6.71
N THR A 170 -3.39 -19.11 -6.30
CA THR A 170 -3.66 -17.91 -7.10
C THR A 170 -2.90 -16.68 -6.58
N ALA A 171 -2.64 -15.74 -7.49
CA ALA A 171 -2.09 -14.43 -7.19
C ALA A 171 -2.79 -13.38 -8.07
N VAL A 172 -3.64 -12.58 -7.45
CA VAL A 172 -4.48 -11.58 -8.13
C VAL A 172 -4.37 -10.23 -7.44
N GLY A 173 -4.42 -9.16 -8.23
CA GLY A 173 -4.50 -7.80 -7.74
C GLY A 173 -5.87 -7.19 -8.03
N ALA A 174 -6.34 -6.25 -7.21
CA ALA A 174 -7.51 -5.45 -7.52
C ALA A 174 -7.29 -4.01 -7.07
N VAL A 175 -7.78 -3.04 -7.84
CA VAL A 175 -7.87 -1.64 -7.42
C VAL A 175 -9.34 -1.28 -7.32
N VAL A 176 -9.79 -0.96 -6.11
CA VAL A 176 -11.21 -0.72 -5.77
C VAL A 176 -11.42 0.77 -5.51
N ASP A 177 -12.46 1.34 -6.11
CA ASP A 177 -12.87 2.73 -5.93
C ASP A 177 -13.42 2.97 -4.51
N ALA A 178 -12.51 3.09 -3.54
CA ALA A 178 -12.78 3.26 -2.13
C ALA A 178 -11.67 4.10 -1.47
N SER A 179 -12.00 4.80 -0.39
CA SER A 179 -11.01 5.54 0.41
C SER A 179 -10.83 4.96 1.82
N ARG A 180 -11.55 3.88 2.14
CA ARG A 180 -11.51 3.23 3.45
C ARG A 180 -11.58 1.72 3.27
N ALA A 181 -10.88 1.01 4.14
CA ALA A 181 -10.95 -0.44 4.29
C ALA A 181 -11.07 -0.83 5.76
N CYS A 182 -11.81 -1.90 6.05
CA CYS A 182 -11.76 -2.59 7.34
C CYS A 182 -11.25 -4.02 7.10
N VAL A 183 -10.14 -4.39 7.71
CA VAL A 183 -9.65 -5.77 7.74
C VAL A 183 -10.14 -6.43 9.02
N HIS A 184 -10.74 -7.60 8.88
CA HIS A 184 -11.29 -8.39 9.97
C HIS A 184 -10.56 -9.72 9.99
N ASP A 185 -9.84 -10.01 11.08
CA ASP A 185 -9.21 -11.31 11.32
C ASP A 185 -9.64 -11.77 12.71
N ASP A 186 -10.65 -12.61 12.76
CA ASP A 186 -11.32 -13.05 13.99
C ASP A 186 -11.96 -11.93 14.81
N GLU A 187 -11.45 -11.63 15.99
CA GLU A 187 -11.86 -10.51 16.84
C GLU A 187 -11.06 -9.24 16.51
N ASP A 188 -9.91 -9.39 15.86
CA ASP A 188 -9.01 -8.27 15.57
C ASP A 188 -9.50 -7.46 14.38
N ARG A 189 -9.37 -6.15 14.48
CA ARG A 189 -9.74 -5.19 13.42
C ARG A 189 -8.58 -4.27 13.11
N LEU A 190 -8.43 -3.96 11.83
CA LEU A 190 -7.55 -2.91 11.36
C LEU A 190 -8.29 -2.10 10.30
N SER A 191 -8.43 -0.80 10.52
CA SER A 191 -9.03 0.08 9.52
C SER A 191 -8.00 1.03 8.94
N PHE A 192 -8.05 1.19 7.62
CA PHE A 192 -7.33 2.22 6.88
C PHE A 192 -8.32 3.25 6.37
N ALA A 193 -7.94 4.52 6.45
CA ALA A 193 -8.65 5.62 5.83
C ALA A 193 -7.68 6.58 5.14
N LEU A 194 -7.94 6.87 3.87
CA LEU A 194 -7.15 7.75 3.04
C LEU A 194 -7.95 9.01 2.71
N GLU A 195 -7.33 10.16 2.91
CA GLU A 195 -7.91 11.47 2.64
C GLU A 195 -6.94 12.27 1.78
N ALA A 196 -7.42 12.78 0.64
CA ALA A 196 -6.68 13.73 -0.20
C ALA A 196 -7.67 14.59 -0.99
N ASP A 197 -7.36 15.87 -1.13
CA ASP A 197 -8.22 16.79 -1.86
C ASP A 197 -7.98 16.69 -3.37
N GLY A 198 -9.04 16.41 -4.14
CA GLY A 198 -9.02 16.45 -5.59
C GLY A 198 -8.18 15.36 -6.28
N GLN A 199 -7.71 14.36 -5.54
CA GLN A 199 -6.92 13.24 -6.08
C GLN A 199 -7.76 11.96 -6.21
N PRO A 200 -7.43 11.05 -7.14
CA PRO A 200 -8.08 9.75 -7.24
C PRO A 200 -7.70 8.88 -6.04
N LEU A 201 -8.70 8.45 -5.26
CA LEU A 201 -8.51 7.54 -4.13
C LEU A 201 -8.99 6.14 -4.50
N SER A 202 -8.20 5.15 -4.09
CA SER A 202 -8.53 3.72 -4.16
C SER A 202 -7.99 2.96 -2.96
N ILE A 203 -8.51 1.75 -2.76
CA ILE A 203 -7.84 0.69 -1.99
C ILE A 203 -7.40 -0.38 -2.98
N ALA A 204 -6.10 -0.62 -3.05
CA ALA A 204 -5.55 -1.78 -3.74
C ALA A 204 -5.62 -3.01 -2.82
N LEU A 205 -5.84 -4.17 -3.42
CA LEU A 205 -5.81 -5.48 -2.79
C LEU A 205 -4.83 -6.35 -3.56
N TRP A 206 -3.87 -6.95 -2.85
CA TRP A 206 -3.05 -8.03 -3.36
C TRP A 206 -3.45 -9.32 -2.65
N ARG A 207 -3.93 -10.32 -3.39
CA ARG A 207 -4.30 -11.64 -2.86
C ARG A 207 -3.38 -12.69 -3.50
N ASN A 208 -2.27 -12.98 -2.83
CA ASN A 208 -1.38 -14.08 -3.18
C ASN A 208 -1.52 -15.20 -2.17
N LEU A 209 -2.15 -16.29 -2.59
CA LEU A 209 -2.40 -17.47 -1.78
C LEU A 209 -1.61 -18.66 -2.31
N GLY A 210 -0.30 -18.44 -2.46
CA GLY A 210 0.62 -19.44 -3.01
C GLY A 210 0.67 -19.48 -4.54
N GLY A 211 0.31 -18.40 -5.22
CA GLY A 211 0.36 -18.31 -6.69
C GLY A 211 1.56 -17.56 -7.26
N PHE A 212 2.27 -16.78 -6.43
CA PHE A 212 3.41 -15.96 -6.87
C PHE A 212 4.55 -15.96 -5.83
N PRO A 213 5.81 -15.86 -6.27
CA PRO A 213 6.32 -15.93 -7.65
C PRO A 213 6.27 -17.36 -8.21
N ALA A 214 6.52 -17.51 -9.52
CA ALA A 214 6.50 -18.80 -10.20
C ALA A 214 7.44 -19.84 -9.57
N THR A 215 8.58 -19.40 -9.02
CA THR A 215 9.54 -20.24 -8.30
C THR A 215 9.48 -19.92 -6.81
N GLY A 216 9.08 -20.91 -6.00
CA GLY A 216 8.93 -20.74 -4.56
C GLY A 216 7.78 -19.79 -4.19
N PRO A 217 6.54 -20.09 -4.63
CA PRO A 217 5.40 -19.26 -4.29
C PRO A 217 5.13 -19.27 -2.78
N TYR A 218 4.51 -18.19 -2.31
CA TYR A 218 4.17 -18.02 -0.89
C TYR A 218 2.85 -17.29 -0.74
N ARG A 219 2.33 -17.29 0.50
CA ARG A 219 1.17 -16.50 0.89
C ARG A 219 1.61 -15.08 1.26
N SER A 220 1.00 -14.07 0.64
CA SER A 220 1.07 -12.68 1.08
C SER A 220 -0.23 -11.95 0.71
N THR A 221 -0.70 -11.06 1.58
CA THR A 221 -1.96 -10.35 1.37
C THR A 221 -1.75 -8.87 1.60
N GLY A 222 -1.99 -8.05 0.59
CA GLY A 222 -1.88 -6.59 0.64
C GLY A 222 -3.23 -5.92 0.75
N VAL A 223 -3.36 -4.94 1.65
CA VAL A 223 -4.47 -3.99 1.68
C VAL A 223 -3.88 -2.59 1.68
N GLU A 224 -4.05 -1.87 0.57
CA GLU A 224 -3.10 -0.83 0.18
C GLU A 224 -3.83 0.47 -0.14
N PRO A 225 -3.89 1.41 0.82
CA PRO A 225 -4.38 2.76 0.55
C PRO A 225 -3.58 3.41 -0.58
N MET A 226 -4.29 3.97 -1.56
CA MET A 226 -3.67 4.37 -2.82
C MET A 226 -4.20 5.71 -3.35
N LEU A 227 -3.27 6.56 -3.80
CA LEU A 227 -3.57 7.64 -4.74
C LEU A 227 -3.37 7.11 -6.16
N GLY A 228 -4.46 6.95 -6.89
CA GLY A 228 -4.49 6.39 -8.23
C GLY A 228 -5.54 5.30 -8.39
N ARG A 229 -5.76 4.84 -9.62
CA ARG A 229 -6.75 3.79 -9.99
C ARG A 229 -6.14 2.62 -10.76
N VAL A 230 -4.82 2.57 -10.91
CA VAL A 230 -4.07 1.50 -11.62
C VAL A 230 -2.74 1.24 -10.94
N PHE A 231 -2.26 0.01 -10.94
CA PHE A 231 -0.94 -0.31 -10.41
C PHE A 231 0.19 0.34 -11.22
N ASP A 232 0.07 0.35 -12.55
CA ASP A 232 1.08 0.91 -13.45
C ASP A 232 0.68 2.31 -13.93
N LEU A 233 1.49 3.31 -13.58
CA LEU A 233 1.30 4.69 -14.02
C LEU A 233 1.22 4.83 -15.55
N ALA A 234 1.92 3.98 -16.31
CA ALA A 234 1.87 3.99 -17.78
C ALA A 234 0.49 3.57 -18.33
N GLU A 235 -0.30 2.81 -17.57
CA GLU A 235 -1.66 2.42 -17.92
C GLU A 235 -2.71 3.48 -17.52
N ALA A 236 -2.31 4.51 -16.77
CA ALA A 236 -3.23 5.47 -16.19
C ALA A 236 -3.86 6.37 -17.27
N GLY A 237 -5.18 6.25 -17.43
CA GLY A 237 -5.97 7.16 -18.24
C GLY A 237 -6.19 8.53 -17.57
N PRO A 238 -6.98 9.41 -18.21
CA PRO A 238 -7.40 10.67 -17.60
C PRO A 238 -8.11 10.43 -16.26
N GLY A 239 -7.61 11.05 -15.18
CA GLY A 239 -8.18 10.92 -13.83
C GLY A 239 -7.77 9.66 -13.06
N ASP A 240 -6.92 8.80 -13.63
CA ASP A 240 -6.46 7.56 -12.95
C ASP A 240 -5.20 7.73 -12.11
N ALA A 241 -4.43 8.80 -12.37
CA ALA A 241 -3.20 9.10 -11.63
C ALA A 241 -3.40 10.38 -10.83
N ALA A 242 -2.78 10.44 -9.65
CA ALA A 242 -2.62 11.71 -8.95
C ALA A 242 -1.79 12.67 -9.79
N GLN A 243 -2.04 13.96 -9.62
CA GLN A 243 -1.34 15.00 -10.35
C GLN A 243 -0.99 16.16 -9.44
N VAL A 244 0.27 16.59 -9.51
CA VAL A 244 0.77 17.76 -8.80
C VAL A 244 0.12 19.03 -9.34
N THR A 245 -0.46 19.82 -8.44
CA THR A 245 -1.21 21.03 -8.81
C THR A 245 -0.26 22.21 -9.06
N ALA A 246 -0.81 23.38 -9.36
CA ALA A 246 -0.03 24.61 -9.54
C ALA A 246 0.75 25.04 -8.27
N SER A 247 0.41 24.50 -7.09
CA SER A 247 1.18 24.75 -5.86
C SER A 247 2.56 24.07 -5.86
N GLY A 248 2.78 23.08 -6.74
CA GLY A 248 3.96 22.23 -6.71
C GLY A 248 3.90 21.10 -5.68
N GLU A 249 2.77 20.94 -4.99
CA GLU A 249 2.60 19.95 -3.93
C GLU A 249 1.27 19.20 -4.00
N VAL A 250 1.27 17.97 -3.50
CA VAL A 250 0.09 17.17 -3.18
C VAL A 250 0.18 16.70 -1.74
N HIS A 251 -0.92 16.86 -1.01
CA HIS A 251 -1.03 16.51 0.41
C HIS A 251 -2.07 15.41 0.56
N TRP A 252 -1.76 14.41 1.39
CA TRP A 252 -2.73 13.38 1.77
C TRP A 252 -2.45 12.86 3.17
N ARG A 253 -3.44 12.17 3.72
CA ARG A 253 -3.37 11.57 5.05
C ARG A 253 -3.80 10.12 5.01
N LEU A 254 -2.99 9.27 5.61
CA LEU A 254 -3.37 7.91 5.98
C LEU A 254 -3.67 7.87 7.48
N THR A 255 -4.84 7.34 7.85
CA THR A 255 -5.19 7.06 9.24
C THR A 255 -5.37 5.55 9.42
N VAL A 256 -4.72 4.99 10.43
CA VAL A 256 -4.82 3.58 10.80
C VAL A 256 -5.43 3.47 12.20
N THR A 257 -6.38 2.55 12.40
CA THR A 257 -7.00 2.32 13.72
C THR A 257 -7.27 0.85 13.97
N ALA A 258 -7.31 0.46 15.25
CA ALA A 258 -7.63 -0.91 15.69
C ALA A 258 -9.15 -1.18 15.79
N ASP A 259 -9.98 -0.23 15.37
CA ASP A 259 -11.43 -0.30 15.44
C ASP A 259 -12.03 -0.04 14.06
N CYS A 260 -13.19 -0.59 13.80
CA CYS A 260 -13.93 -0.33 12.57
C CYS A 260 -15.41 -0.05 12.86
N ASN A 261 -15.96 0.97 12.22
CA ASN A 261 -17.41 1.24 12.24
C ASN A 261 -18.14 0.57 11.06
N CYS A 262 -17.56 -0.51 10.53
CA CYS A 262 -18.16 -1.31 9.48
C CYS A 262 -19.50 -1.87 10.02
N ARG A 263 -20.62 -1.41 9.45
CA ARG A 263 -22.00 -1.86 9.74
C ARG A 263 -22.48 -2.75 8.62
#